data_AF-A0A7S0G6A4-F1
#
_entry.id   AF-A0A7S0G6A4-F1
#
_cell.length_a   1.000
_cell.length_b   1.000
_cell.length_c   1.000
_cell.angle_alpha   90.00
_cell.angle_beta   90.00
_cell.angle_gamma   90.00
#
_symmetry.space_group_name_H-M   'P 1'
#
loop_
_entity.id
_entity.type
_entity.pdbx_description
1 polymer ?
#
loop_
_entity_poly.entity_id
_entity_poly.type
_entity_poly.pdbx_seq_one_letter_code
_entity_poly.pdbx_strand_id
1 'polypeptide(L)'
;TYTAVYKAITDAVPITITSQPEGLELKITKGNGRVVTETTPFVTYMTVGNTAPVAAPQSQGELRFSRWEDGVSTRGRMITATAISQTYKAIYSNKVILQSIPSGLDIMFNWENVTTPAESYAEVGSEMKIYGWQYLNSLKFDQWAEGGRMRKTVVKTEEAQSFVAQYVPA
;
A
#
# COMPACT_ATOMS: atom_id res chain seq x y z
N THR A 1 -26.79 44.22 13.96
CA THR A 1 -26.83 43.14 12.96
C THR A 1 -25.45 43.00 12.35
N TYR A 2 -24.81 41.84 12.48
CA TYR A 2 -23.54 41.56 11.79
C TYR A 2 -23.86 40.83 10.49
N THR A 3 -23.55 41.46 9.36
CA THR A 3 -23.71 40.85 8.03
C THR A 3 -22.38 40.23 7.63
N ALA A 4 -22.32 38.91 7.52
CA ALA A 4 -21.17 38.23 6.94
C ALA A 4 -21.19 38.43 5.41
N VAL A 5 -20.12 39.00 4.87
CA VAL A 5 -19.89 39.07 3.41
C VAL A 5 -19.06 37.85 3.03
N TYR A 6 -19.66 36.90 2.33
CA TYR A 6 -18.94 35.75 1.79
C TYR A 6 -18.32 36.14 0.45
N LYS A 7 -16.99 36.23 0.39
CA LYS A 7 -16.27 36.31 -0.87
C LYS A 7 -16.23 34.91 -1.47
N ALA A 8 -16.93 34.69 -2.59
CA ALA A 8 -16.76 33.47 -3.36
C ALA A 8 -15.30 33.37 -3.80
N ILE A 9 -14.60 32.31 -3.39
CA ILE A 9 -13.26 32.01 -3.88
C ILE A 9 -13.45 31.39 -5.27
N THR A 10 -13.40 32.22 -6.31
CA THR A 10 -13.66 31.81 -7.70
C THR A 10 -12.59 30.87 -8.27
N ASP A 11 -11.46 30.71 -7.56
CA ASP A 11 -10.31 29.90 -8.02
C ASP A 11 -10.03 28.69 -7.11
N ALA A 12 -10.99 28.27 -6.28
CA ALA A 12 -10.84 27.07 -5.46
C ALA A 12 -11.09 25.81 -6.30
N VAL A 13 -10.08 24.96 -6.40
CA VAL A 13 -10.16 23.67 -7.11
C VAL A 13 -10.26 22.51 -6.13
N PRO A 14 -10.97 21.42 -6.48
CA PRO A 14 -10.99 20.21 -5.68
C PRO A 14 -9.69 19.43 -5.83
N ILE A 15 -9.14 18.99 -4.70
CA ILE A 15 -8.07 18.00 -4.62
C ILE A 15 -8.62 16.77 -3.89
N THR A 16 -8.62 15.64 -4.58
CA THR A 16 -9.07 14.36 -4.03
C THR A 16 -7.89 13.66 -3.38
N ILE A 17 -8.08 13.19 -2.15
CA ILE A 17 -7.07 12.40 -1.44
C ILE A 17 -7.64 11.02 -1.16
N THR A 18 -6.87 10.00 -1.54
CA THR A 18 -7.25 8.59 -1.44
C THR A 18 -6.13 7.78 -0.79
N SER A 19 -6.44 6.53 -0.45
CA SER A 19 -5.45 5.55 -0.04
C SER A 19 -5.74 4.18 -0.64
N GLN A 20 -4.74 3.31 -0.62
CA GLN A 20 -4.88 1.90 -0.95
C GLN A 20 -4.27 1.05 0.16
N PRO A 21 -5.08 0.26 0.88
CA PRO A 21 -6.54 0.14 0.75
C PRO A 21 -7.30 1.43 1.09
N GLU A 22 -8.56 1.56 0.66
CA GLU A 22 -9.40 2.71 1.00
C GLU A 22 -9.78 2.70 2.49
N GLY A 23 -10.27 3.83 3.02
CA GLY A 23 -10.70 3.91 4.42
C GLY A 23 -9.58 4.17 5.42
N LEU A 24 -8.34 4.38 4.98
CA LEU A 24 -7.24 4.75 5.88
C LEU A 24 -7.25 6.24 6.21
N GLU A 25 -6.76 6.56 7.40
CA GLU A 25 -6.65 7.92 7.90
C GLU A 25 -5.41 8.62 7.36
N LEU A 26 -5.54 9.87 6.91
CA LEU A 26 -4.40 10.73 6.58
C LEU A 26 -4.52 12.04 7.35
N LYS A 27 -3.38 12.69 7.60
CA LYS A 27 -3.34 14.01 8.26
C LYS A 27 -3.16 15.08 7.21
N ILE A 28 -4.02 16.10 7.21
CA ILE A 28 -3.91 17.25 6.31
C ILE A 28 -3.89 18.54 7.13
N THR A 29 -2.98 19.46 6.78
CA THR A 29 -3.01 20.82 7.33
C THR A 29 -3.91 21.69 6.47
N LYS A 30 -4.98 22.22 7.06
CA LYS A 30 -5.91 23.14 6.38
C LYS A 30 -5.34 24.57 6.35
N GLY A 31 -5.96 25.46 5.57
CA GLY A 31 -5.48 26.83 5.34
C GLY A 31 -5.29 27.72 6.58
N ASN A 32 -5.85 27.34 7.74
CA ASN A 32 -5.63 28.02 9.03
C ASN A 32 -4.48 27.40 9.86
N GLY A 33 -3.67 26.51 9.28
CA GLY A 33 -2.58 25.81 9.97
C GLY A 33 -3.04 24.65 10.85
N ARG A 34 -4.35 24.38 10.96
CA ARG A 34 -4.87 23.25 11.74
C ARG A 34 -4.60 21.94 11.04
N VAL A 35 -3.99 21.00 11.75
CA VAL A 35 -3.87 19.61 11.33
C VAL A 35 -5.16 18.87 11.66
N VAL A 36 -5.73 18.20 10.67
CA VAL A 36 -6.95 17.38 10.80
C VAL A 36 -6.64 15.97 10.32
N THR A 37 -7.13 14.96 11.05
CA THR A 37 -7.14 13.57 10.59
C THR A 37 -8.44 13.33 9.84
N GLU A 38 -8.34 12.80 8.62
CA GLU A 38 -9.48 12.53 7.75
C GLU A 38 -9.38 11.10 7.21
N THR A 39 -10.50 10.38 7.19
CA THR A 39 -10.61 9.07 6.56
C THR A 39 -10.75 9.22 5.05
N THR A 40 -9.93 8.50 4.29
CA THR A 40 -9.99 8.52 2.82
C THR A 40 -11.14 7.65 2.27
N PRO A 41 -11.71 7.99 1.09
CA PRO A 41 -11.39 9.17 0.29
C PRO A 41 -12.00 10.45 0.87
N PHE A 42 -11.29 11.57 0.76
CA PHE A 42 -11.83 12.88 1.10
C PHE A 42 -11.39 13.94 0.07
N VAL A 43 -12.16 15.02 -0.03
CA VAL A 43 -11.87 16.16 -0.91
C VAL A 43 -11.53 17.37 -0.07
N THR A 44 -10.50 18.10 -0.48
CA THR A 44 -10.20 19.44 0.03
C THR A 44 -10.24 20.44 -1.10
N TYR A 45 -10.70 21.66 -0.81
CA TYR A 45 -10.73 22.75 -1.77
C TYR A 45 -9.61 23.73 -1.47
N MET A 46 -8.84 24.09 -2.49
CA MET A 46 -7.68 24.96 -2.35
C MET A 46 -7.62 25.94 -3.52
N THR A 47 -7.26 27.20 -3.23
CA THR A 47 -6.99 28.20 -4.27
C THR A 47 -5.80 27.77 -5.12
N VAL A 48 -5.91 27.87 -6.45
CA VAL A 48 -4.81 27.58 -7.38
C VAL A 48 -3.52 28.30 -6.95
N GLY A 49 -2.39 27.58 -6.98
CA GLY A 49 -1.07 28.06 -6.56
C GLY A 49 -0.76 27.83 -5.07
N ASN A 50 -1.77 27.61 -4.22
CA ASN A 50 -1.54 27.29 -2.82
C ASN A 50 -1.11 25.84 -2.64
N THR A 51 -0.38 25.60 -1.56
CA THR A 51 0.06 24.27 -1.14
C THR A 51 -0.42 23.93 0.26
N ALA A 52 -0.53 22.64 0.55
CA ALA A 52 -0.86 22.13 1.87
C ALA A 52 -0.06 20.86 2.15
N PRO A 53 0.49 20.66 3.36
CA PRO A 53 1.08 19.38 3.72
C PRO A 53 -0.01 18.35 4.01
N VAL A 54 0.21 17.15 3.50
CA VAL A 54 -0.52 15.92 3.80
C VAL A 54 0.48 14.90 4.29
N ALA A 55 0.14 14.14 5.32
CA ALA A 55 1.01 13.13 5.88
C ALA A 55 0.26 11.81 6.05
N ALA A 56 0.85 10.75 5.52
CA ALA A 56 0.44 9.38 5.77
C ALA A 56 1.05 8.88 7.09
N PRO A 57 0.26 8.33 8.03
CA PRO A 57 0.81 7.59 9.17
C PRO A 57 1.74 6.46 8.71
N GLN A 58 2.83 6.21 9.45
CA GLN A 58 3.78 5.14 9.13
C GLN A 58 3.11 3.78 9.13
N SER A 59 2.20 3.57 10.08
CA SER A 59 1.43 2.36 10.24
C SER A 59 -0.01 2.67 10.61
N GLN A 60 -0.93 1.83 10.14
CA GLN A 60 -2.34 1.83 10.51
C GLN A 60 -2.78 0.38 10.64
N GLY A 61 -2.90 -0.11 11.88
CA GLY A 61 -2.93 -1.56 12.12
C GLY A 61 -1.64 -2.23 11.62
N GLU A 62 -1.78 -3.34 10.89
CA GLU A 62 -0.65 -4.07 10.28
C GLU A 62 -0.15 -3.44 8.97
N LEU A 63 -0.89 -2.48 8.40
CA LEU A 63 -0.52 -1.81 7.17
C LEU A 63 0.60 -0.81 7.42
N ARG A 64 1.56 -0.74 6.49
CA ARG A 64 2.70 0.19 6.53
C ARG A 64 2.67 1.08 5.30
N PHE A 65 2.89 2.37 5.49
CA PHE A 65 3.01 3.28 4.36
C PHE A 65 4.20 2.84 3.50
N SER A 66 3.96 2.69 2.20
CA SER A 66 4.99 2.31 1.23
C SER A 66 5.45 3.52 0.45
N ARG A 67 4.52 4.17 -0.27
CA ARG A 67 4.77 5.33 -1.10
C ARG A 67 3.48 6.04 -1.46
N TRP A 68 3.61 7.20 -2.05
CA TRP A 68 2.56 7.82 -2.84
C TRP A 68 2.54 7.25 -4.26
N GLU A 69 1.42 7.40 -4.97
CA GLU A 69 1.27 6.89 -6.35
C GLU A 69 2.26 7.46 -7.36
N ASP A 70 2.81 8.64 -7.08
CA ASP A 70 3.87 9.27 -7.89
C ASP A 70 5.27 8.73 -7.60
N GLY A 71 5.39 7.71 -6.73
CA GLY A 71 6.64 7.07 -6.36
C GLY A 71 7.33 7.66 -5.14
N VAL A 72 6.81 8.76 -4.57
CA VAL A 72 7.44 9.41 -3.40
C VAL A 72 7.29 8.54 -2.15
N SER A 73 8.41 8.16 -1.54
CA SER A 73 8.43 7.30 -0.34
C SER A 73 8.44 8.07 0.99
N THR A 74 8.54 9.40 0.97
CA THR A 74 8.36 10.19 2.18
C THR A 74 6.88 10.27 2.57
N ARG A 75 6.59 9.98 3.83
CA ARG A 75 5.23 10.03 4.41
C ARG A 75 4.55 11.38 4.25
N GLY A 76 5.33 12.46 4.40
CA GLY A 76 4.86 13.82 4.17
C GLY A 76 4.93 14.16 2.68
N ARG A 77 3.87 14.77 2.17
CA ARG A 77 3.74 15.25 0.79
C ARG A 77 3.11 16.63 0.79
N MET A 78 3.70 17.54 0.02
CA MET A 78 3.08 18.82 -0.26
C MET A 78 2.12 18.63 -1.45
N ILE A 79 0.83 18.85 -1.22
CA ILE A 79 -0.16 18.90 -2.31
C ILE A 79 -0.24 20.32 -2.83
N THR A 80 -0.45 20.48 -4.13
CA THR A 80 -0.49 21.78 -4.80
C THR A 80 -1.76 21.90 -5.61
N ALA A 81 -2.52 22.96 -5.39
CA ALA A 81 -3.68 23.26 -6.21
C ALA A 81 -3.24 23.79 -7.58
N THR A 82 -3.62 23.10 -8.66
CA THR A 82 -3.45 23.59 -10.03
C THR A 82 -4.80 23.91 -10.67
N ALA A 83 -4.81 24.51 -11.87
CA ALA A 83 -6.04 24.80 -12.60
C ALA A 83 -6.90 23.55 -12.91
N ILE A 84 -6.32 22.35 -12.87
CA ILE A 84 -7.04 21.07 -13.01
C ILE A 84 -7.18 20.36 -11.66
N SER A 85 -8.26 19.58 -11.52
CA SER A 85 -8.47 18.69 -10.37
C SER A 85 -7.35 17.67 -10.28
N GLN A 86 -6.86 17.42 -9.07
CA GLN A 86 -5.78 16.45 -8.81
C GLN A 86 -6.23 15.37 -7.84
N THR A 87 -5.63 14.19 -8.00
CA THR A 87 -5.73 13.09 -7.04
C THR A 87 -4.37 12.82 -6.43
N TYR A 88 -4.36 12.58 -5.13
CA TYR A 88 -3.19 12.14 -4.38
C TYR A 88 -3.55 10.83 -3.67
N LYS A 89 -2.84 9.76 -4.00
CA LYS A 89 -3.07 8.43 -3.42
C LYS A 89 -1.88 7.93 -2.61
N ALA A 90 -2.12 7.60 -1.35
CA ALA A 90 -1.16 6.91 -0.49
C ALA A 90 -1.29 5.39 -0.66
N ILE A 91 -0.19 4.68 -0.88
CA ILE A 91 -0.15 3.23 -1.07
C ILE A 91 0.49 2.59 0.17
N TYR A 92 -0.20 1.61 0.72
CA TYR A 92 0.25 0.84 1.87
C TYR A 92 0.63 -0.59 1.47
N SER A 93 1.54 -1.18 2.24
CA SER A 93 1.93 -2.58 2.14
C SER A 93 1.54 -3.34 3.40
N ASN A 94 1.38 -4.65 3.28
CA ASN A 94 1.27 -5.56 4.41
C ASN A 94 2.20 -6.77 4.25
N LYS A 95 2.40 -7.49 5.34
CA LYS A 95 3.22 -8.69 5.46
C LYS A 95 2.77 -9.80 4.53
N VAL A 96 3.78 -10.50 4.03
CA VAL A 96 3.67 -11.78 3.33
C VAL A 96 4.58 -12.75 4.08
N ILE A 97 4.00 -13.84 4.56
CA ILE A 97 4.70 -14.88 5.33
C ILE A 97 4.98 -16.03 4.37
N LEU A 98 6.25 -16.41 4.28
CA LEU A 98 6.73 -17.42 3.35
C LEU A 98 7.33 -18.58 4.15
N GLN A 99 6.82 -19.78 3.94
CA GLN A 99 7.22 -20.98 4.68
C GLN A 99 7.46 -22.16 3.73
N SER A 100 8.24 -23.14 4.20
CA SER A 100 8.37 -24.42 3.52
C SER A 100 8.40 -25.59 4.51
N ILE A 101 8.08 -26.78 3.99
CA ILE A 101 8.16 -28.05 4.69
C ILE A 101 8.95 -29.02 3.79
N PRO A 102 10.14 -29.50 4.22
CA PRO A 102 10.87 -29.10 5.42
C PRO A 102 11.30 -27.63 5.37
N SER A 103 11.46 -27.01 6.54
CA SER A 103 11.90 -25.61 6.66
C SER A 103 13.33 -25.40 6.15
N GLY A 104 13.69 -24.18 5.77
CA GLY A 104 15.04 -23.83 5.29
C GLY A 104 15.19 -23.94 3.78
N LEU A 105 14.12 -24.27 3.05
CA LEU A 105 14.16 -24.32 1.59
C LEU A 105 13.91 -22.95 0.97
N ASP A 106 14.53 -22.73 -0.18
CA ASP A 106 14.28 -21.55 -0.99
C ASP A 106 12.93 -21.65 -1.70
N ILE A 107 12.27 -20.51 -1.84
CA ILE A 107 11.19 -20.30 -2.79
C ILE A 107 11.46 -19.02 -3.57
N MET A 108 10.83 -18.85 -4.72
CA MET A 108 10.91 -17.59 -5.46
C MET A 108 9.72 -16.69 -5.08
N PHE A 109 10.00 -15.48 -4.59
CA PHE A 109 9.01 -14.45 -4.32
C PHE A 109 9.35 -13.19 -5.12
N ASN A 110 8.45 -12.74 -5.99
CA ASN A 110 8.65 -11.59 -6.86
C ASN A 110 9.98 -11.60 -7.65
N TRP A 111 10.37 -12.79 -8.12
CA TRP A 111 11.63 -13.05 -8.85
C TRP A 111 12.90 -12.98 -8.02
N GLU A 112 12.78 -12.93 -6.69
CA GLU A 112 13.90 -13.05 -5.77
C GLU A 112 13.82 -14.39 -5.02
N ASN A 113 14.97 -15.04 -4.86
CA ASN A 113 15.08 -16.24 -4.03
C ASN A 113 15.02 -15.85 -2.56
N VAL A 114 14.13 -16.50 -1.82
CA VAL A 114 13.93 -16.27 -0.39
C VAL A 114 14.02 -17.60 0.34
N THR A 115 14.98 -17.72 1.26
CA THR A 115 15.09 -18.87 2.16
C THR A 115 14.04 -18.78 3.25
N THR A 116 13.23 -19.82 3.38
CA THR A 116 12.11 -19.85 4.36
C THR A 116 12.55 -20.39 5.73
N PRO A 117 11.91 -19.99 6.85
CA PRO A 117 10.81 -19.04 6.94
C PRO A 117 11.28 -17.60 6.70
N ALA A 118 10.47 -16.81 6.01
CA ALA A 118 10.77 -15.41 5.75
C ALA A 118 9.52 -14.53 5.84
N GLU A 119 9.72 -13.27 6.23
CA GLU A 119 8.74 -12.21 6.11
C GLU A 119 9.13 -11.27 4.98
N SER A 120 8.17 -10.96 4.11
CA SER A 120 8.29 -9.94 3.08
C SER A 120 7.11 -8.98 3.16
N TYR A 121 7.13 -7.93 2.34
CA TYR A 121 6.04 -6.95 2.25
C TYR A 121 5.66 -6.74 0.79
N ALA A 122 4.36 -6.65 0.53
CA ALA A 122 3.83 -6.31 -0.78
C ALA A 122 2.79 -5.20 -0.64
N GLU A 123 2.73 -4.31 -1.63
CA GLU A 123 1.72 -3.25 -1.69
C GLU A 123 0.33 -3.88 -1.85
N VAL A 124 -0.65 -3.40 -1.10
CA VAL A 124 -2.03 -3.89 -1.20
C VAL A 124 -2.57 -3.63 -2.60
N GLY A 125 -3.19 -4.65 -3.19
CA GLY A 125 -3.67 -4.66 -4.58
C GLY A 125 -2.61 -4.93 -5.63
N SER A 126 -1.33 -5.06 -5.27
CA SER A 126 -0.28 -5.48 -6.22
C SER A 126 -0.33 -6.98 -6.50
N GLU A 127 0.12 -7.38 -7.70
CA GLU A 127 0.34 -8.79 -8.00
C GLU A 127 1.65 -9.28 -7.38
N MET A 128 1.56 -10.35 -6.61
CA MET A 128 2.69 -11.10 -6.09
C MET A 128 2.90 -12.35 -6.91
N LYS A 129 4.16 -12.68 -7.23
CA LYS A 129 4.51 -13.90 -7.96
C LYS A 129 5.26 -14.85 -7.04
N ILE A 130 4.74 -16.06 -6.87
CA ILE A 130 5.26 -17.03 -5.91
C ILE A 130 5.50 -18.36 -6.61
N TYR A 131 6.68 -18.95 -6.41
CA TYR A 131 7.07 -20.20 -7.04
C TYR A 131 7.76 -21.12 -6.03
N GLY A 132 7.26 -22.35 -5.94
CA GLY A 132 8.05 -23.46 -5.42
C GLY A 132 9.04 -23.90 -6.48
N TRP A 133 10.26 -24.25 -6.08
CA TRP A 133 11.24 -24.83 -6.99
C TRP A 133 10.86 -26.28 -7.29
N GLN A 134 10.94 -26.73 -8.53
CA GLN A 134 10.53 -28.10 -8.87
C GLN A 134 11.35 -29.14 -8.09
N TYR A 135 12.65 -28.89 -7.92
CA TYR A 135 13.55 -29.75 -7.16
C TYR A 135 14.51 -28.90 -6.30
N LEU A 136 14.70 -29.33 -5.04
CA LEU A 136 15.68 -28.77 -4.11
C LEU A 136 16.20 -29.89 -3.22
N ASN A 137 17.53 -30.07 -3.12
CA ASN A 137 18.15 -30.96 -2.13
C ASN A 137 17.51 -32.36 -2.04
N SER A 138 17.33 -33.04 -3.18
CA SER A 138 16.68 -34.36 -3.29
C SER A 138 15.18 -34.40 -2.95
N LEU A 139 14.54 -33.23 -2.86
CA LEU A 139 13.10 -33.08 -2.70
C LEU A 139 12.48 -32.55 -3.98
N LYS A 140 11.22 -32.90 -4.22
CA LYS A 140 10.37 -32.32 -5.26
C LYS A 140 9.24 -31.53 -4.63
N PHE A 141 8.87 -30.42 -5.28
CA PHE A 141 7.68 -29.69 -4.89
C PHE A 141 6.45 -30.58 -5.08
N ASP A 142 5.63 -30.68 -4.05
CA ASP A 142 4.37 -31.42 -4.06
C ASP A 142 3.21 -30.45 -4.32
N GLN A 143 2.98 -29.56 -3.36
CA GLN A 143 1.88 -28.61 -3.39
C GLN A 143 2.12 -27.42 -2.46
N TRP A 144 1.25 -26.42 -2.57
CA TRP A 144 1.08 -25.41 -1.53
C TRP A 144 0.07 -25.91 -0.50
N ALA A 145 0.22 -25.58 0.78
CA ALA A 145 -0.73 -26.01 1.82
C ALA A 145 -2.16 -25.47 1.58
N GLU A 146 -2.25 -24.26 1.02
CA GLU A 146 -3.47 -23.59 0.58
C GLU A 146 -3.96 -24.08 -0.80
N GLY A 147 -3.25 -25.04 -1.40
CA GLY A 147 -3.52 -25.57 -2.73
C GLY A 147 -3.03 -24.68 -3.88
N GLY A 148 -3.23 -25.17 -5.10
CA GLY A 148 -2.87 -24.48 -6.34
C GLY A 148 -1.59 -25.00 -6.99
N ARG A 149 -1.22 -24.37 -8.11
CA ARG A 149 -0.07 -24.78 -8.93
C ARG A 149 1.25 -24.35 -8.28
N MET A 150 2.34 -25.05 -8.60
CA MET A 150 3.71 -24.72 -8.20
C MET A 150 4.05 -23.23 -8.40
N ARG A 151 3.54 -22.64 -9.47
CA ARG A 151 3.66 -21.21 -9.80
C ARG A 151 2.30 -20.54 -9.64
N LYS A 152 2.25 -19.41 -8.94
CA LYS A 152 1.02 -18.63 -8.80
C LYS A 152 1.27 -17.13 -8.80
N THR A 153 0.28 -16.43 -9.34
CA THR A 153 0.11 -14.99 -9.20
C THR A 153 -1.05 -14.76 -8.25
N VAL A 154 -0.84 -13.98 -7.19
CA VAL A 154 -1.85 -13.69 -6.17
C VAL A 154 -1.89 -12.18 -5.95
N VAL A 155 -3.08 -11.59 -5.88
CA VAL A 155 -3.22 -10.18 -5.53
C VAL A 155 -3.05 -10.02 -4.02
N LYS A 156 -2.23 -9.06 -3.61
CA LYS A 156 -2.01 -8.75 -2.20
C LYS A 156 -3.27 -8.15 -1.59
N THR A 157 -3.78 -8.78 -0.54
CA THR A 157 -4.91 -8.27 0.25
C THR A 157 -4.45 -7.37 1.39
N GLU A 158 -5.41 -6.70 2.03
CA GLU A 158 -5.20 -5.89 3.22
C GLU A 158 -4.70 -6.69 4.41
N GLU A 159 -5.08 -7.97 4.50
CA GLU A 159 -4.64 -8.89 5.54
C GLU A 159 -3.25 -9.46 5.25
N ALA A 160 -2.55 -9.92 6.29
CA ALA A 160 -1.34 -10.70 6.13
C ALA A 160 -1.67 -12.01 5.38
N GLN A 161 -0.85 -12.38 4.40
CA GLN A 161 -1.03 -13.61 3.63
C GLN A 161 0.13 -14.55 3.89
N SER A 162 -0.18 -15.82 4.15
CA SER A 162 0.81 -16.87 4.36
C SER A 162 0.80 -17.86 3.20
N PHE A 163 1.99 -18.30 2.77
CA PHE A 163 2.18 -19.28 1.72
C PHE A 163 3.15 -20.36 2.21
N VAL A 164 2.72 -21.62 2.15
CA VAL A 164 3.52 -22.75 2.67
C VAL A 164 3.80 -23.74 1.56
N ALA A 165 5.05 -23.81 1.09
CA ALA A 165 5.47 -24.77 0.09
C ALA A 165 5.76 -26.13 0.73
N GLN A 166 5.10 -27.19 0.25
CA GLN A 166 5.33 -28.56 0.71
C GLN A 166 6.18 -29.31 -0.31
N TYR A 167 7.22 -29.96 0.19
CA TYR A 167 8.13 -30.76 -0.59
C TYR A 167 8.16 -32.18 -0.05
N VAL A 168 8.30 -33.14 -0.95
CA VAL A 168 8.42 -34.58 -0.65
C VAL A 168 9.71 -35.12 -1.26
N PRO A 169 10.23 -36.27 -0.80
CA PRO A 169 11.36 -36.93 -1.47
C PRO A 169 11.11 -37.09 -2.99
N ALA A 170 12.11 -36.73 -3.80
CA ALA A 170 12.02 -36.77 -5.27
C ALA A 170 11.79 -38.18 -5.81
#